data_AF-A0A1L8DB64-F1
#
_entry.id   AF-A0A1L8DB64-F1
#
_cell.length_a   1.000
_cell.length_b   1.000
_cell.length_c   1.000
_cell.angle_alpha   90.00
_cell.angle_beta   90.00
_cell.angle_gamma   90.00
#
_symmetry.space_group_name_H-M   'P 1'
#
loop_
_entity.id
_entity.type
_entity.pdbx_description
1 polymer ?
#
loop_
_entity_poly.entity_id
_entity_poly.type
_entity_poly.pdbx_seq_one_letter_code
_entity_poly.pdbx_strand_id
1 'polypeptide(L)'
;MDSPCESESSLDGVMLPPSPVSREQLSKRIESLQQQNRVLKVEMETYKIRVKVLQEENRALRQASVIIQAKAEQEEEYISNTLLKKIQALKKEKETLAHHYEREEECLTNDLSRKLDQLRQEKCKLEQTLEQEQECLVNKLMRKIEKLEAETLAKQTNLEQLRREMIELENTLEQEQEALVNKLWKRMDKLEAEKRSLQIKLDQPVSDPTSPKYEELAAATNGDTASNLSSHIQTLRSEVVRLRSNLAAAQKETQEKMAQFAQEERCIGLREENLRLQRKLQLEVERREALCRHLSESESSLEMDEERLYAADGGGLLAGMHRQRTTSSPVPYSPSSSRPLSPGSASRYCASCGQILGRRTSERFIKPAIPTPSLGGVSNSATMAAAPATLVSNTAPVHPAITANAQAAANATQQQSSSISFPGSNSAFIQPASPMDTSVCKD
;
A
#
# COMPACT_ATOMS: atom_id res chain seq x y z
N MET A 1 -113.92 -4.80 -10.91
CA MET A 1 -114.67 -3.61 -11.33
C MET A 1 -115.63 -4.08 -12.39
N ASP A 2 -116.79 -4.49 -11.91
CA ASP A 2 -117.71 -5.39 -12.57
C ASP A 2 -118.98 -4.59 -12.86
N SER A 3 -119.57 -4.78 -14.04
CA SER A 3 -120.81 -4.09 -14.40
C SER A 3 -121.59 -4.92 -15.44
N PRO A 4 -122.34 -5.95 -15.01
CA PRO A 4 -123.33 -6.57 -15.87
C PRO A 4 -124.52 -5.61 -16.04
N CYS A 5 -124.92 -5.34 -17.28
CA CYS A 5 -126.10 -4.53 -17.58
C CYS A 5 -127.12 -5.39 -18.34
N GLU A 6 -127.98 -6.05 -17.58
CA GLU A 6 -129.18 -6.74 -18.07
C GLU A 6 -130.11 -5.74 -18.78
N SER A 7 -130.72 -6.11 -19.91
CA SER A 7 -131.88 -5.41 -20.49
C SER A 7 -132.55 -6.26 -21.57
N GLU A 8 -133.50 -7.11 -21.18
CA GLU A 8 -134.45 -7.72 -22.11
C GLU A 8 -135.63 -6.78 -22.40
N SER A 9 -135.91 -6.55 -23.69
CA SER A 9 -137.16 -5.99 -24.20
C SER A 9 -137.18 -6.15 -25.73
N SER A 10 -138.30 -6.28 -26.44
CA SER A 10 -139.63 -6.84 -26.12
C SER A 10 -140.25 -7.26 -27.47
N LEU A 11 -141.39 -7.94 -27.47
CA LEU A 11 -141.92 -8.62 -28.67
C LEU A 11 -142.69 -7.72 -29.65
N ASP A 12 -142.93 -8.29 -30.84
CA ASP A 12 -143.96 -7.94 -31.84
C ASP A 12 -143.85 -6.61 -32.62
N GLY A 13 -142.84 -6.55 -33.49
CA GLY A 13 -142.87 -5.73 -34.72
C GLY A 13 -143.20 -6.59 -35.95
N VAL A 14 -144.35 -6.35 -36.58
CA VAL A 14 -144.89 -7.16 -37.71
C VAL A 14 -143.90 -7.34 -38.86
N MET A 15 -143.70 -8.59 -39.30
CA MET A 15 -142.90 -8.90 -40.50
C MET A 15 -143.59 -8.41 -41.78
N LEU A 16 -143.02 -7.38 -42.42
CA LEU A 16 -143.05 -7.28 -43.88
C LEU A 16 -141.80 -7.97 -44.44
N PRO A 17 -141.90 -8.74 -45.53
CA PRO A 17 -140.73 -9.34 -46.17
C PRO A 17 -139.86 -8.23 -46.77
N PRO A 18 -138.56 -8.12 -46.40
CA PRO A 18 -137.67 -7.17 -47.05
C PRO A 18 -137.52 -7.54 -48.54
N SER A 19 -137.63 -6.54 -49.41
CA SER A 19 -137.37 -6.69 -50.86
C SER A 19 -136.08 -7.48 -51.09
N PRO A 20 -136.02 -8.41 -52.06
CA PRO A 20 -134.85 -9.26 -52.26
C PRO A 20 -133.54 -8.47 -52.38
N VAL A 21 -133.60 -7.29 -53.00
CA VAL A 21 -132.48 -6.34 -53.13
C VAL A 21 -131.91 -5.92 -51.76
N SER A 22 -132.77 -5.59 -50.78
CA SER A 22 -132.32 -5.20 -49.44
C SER A 22 -131.87 -6.40 -48.60
N ARG A 23 -132.47 -7.58 -48.80
CA ARG A 23 -132.03 -8.83 -48.15
C ARG A 23 -130.64 -9.28 -48.63
N GLU A 24 -130.35 -9.19 -49.93
CA GLU A 24 -129.01 -9.45 -50.46
C GLU A 24 -127.98 -8.42 -50.01
N GLN A 25 -128.34 -7.13 -49.95
CA GLN A 25 -127.45 -6.08 -49.43
C GLN A 25 -127.10 -6.32 -47.96
N LEU A 26 -128.08 -6.74 -47.15
CA LEU A 26 -127.84 -7.16 -45.76
C LEU A 26 -126.93 -8.39 -45.68
N SER A 27 -127.14 -9.43 -46.51
CA SER A 27 -126.26 -10.61 -46.55
C SER A 27 -124.81 -10.23 -46.88
N LYS A 28 -124.59 -9.47 -47.96
CA LYS A 28 -123.27 -9.00 -48.39
C LYS A 28 -122.61 -8.10 -47.33
N ARG A 29 -123.38 -7.33 -46.56
CA ARG A 29 -122.87 -6.54 -45.42
C ARG A 29 -122.49 -7.43 -44.23
N ILE A 30 -123.27 -8.46 -43.92
CA ILE A 30 -122.97 -9.45 -42.87
C ILE A 30 -121.71 -10.24 -43.24
N GLU A 31 -121.60 -10.75 -44.46
CA GLU A 31 -120.43 -11.46 -44.99
C GLU A 31 -119.17 -10.58 -44.95
N SER A 32 -119.29 -9.31 -45.37
CA SER A 32 -118.21 -8.31 -45.28
C SER A 32 -117.75 -8.09 -43.82
N LEU A 33 -118.69 -7.94 -42.89
CA LEU A 33 -118.38 -7.76 -41.46
C LEU A 33 -117.81 -9.03 -40.81
N GLN A 34 -118.26 -10.23 -41.23
CA GLN A 34 -117.68 -11.51 -40.81
C GLN A 34 -116.24 -11.66 -41.32
N GLN A 35 -115.97 -11.30 -42.57
CA GLN A 35 -114.62 -11.35 -43.13
C GLN A 35 -113.71 -10.30 -42.48
N GLN A 36 -114.20 -9.09 -42.21
CA GLN A 36 -113.47 -8.08 -41.43
C GLN A 36 -113.15 -8.58 -40.01
N ASN A 37 -114.09 -9.24 -39.33
CA ASN A 37 -113.84 -9.88 -38.03
C ASN A 37 -112.78 -10.99 -38.11
N ARG A 38 -112.77 -11.81 -39.18
CA ARG A 38 -111.72 -12.81 -39.40
C ARG A 38 -110.35 -12.17 -39.56
N VAL A 39 -110.22 -11.12 -40.37
CA VAL A 39 -108.96 -10.39 -40.58
C VAL A 39 -108.47 -9.78 -39.27
N LEU A 40 -109.31 -9.01 -38.57
CA LEU A 40 -108.97 -8.40 -37.27
C LEU A 40 -108.55 -9.45 -36.22
N LYS A 41 -109.16 -10.65 -36.25
CA LYS A 41 -108.80 -11.75 -35.33
C LYS A 41 -107.45 -12.37 -35.67
N VAL A 42 -107.10 -12.51 -36.95
CA VAL A 42 -105.77 -12.96 -37.40
C VAL A 42 -104.70 -11.90 -37.08
N GLU A 43 -104.98 -10.62 -37.32
CA GLU A 43 -104.10 -9.51 -36.95
C GLU A 43 -103.84 -9.48 -35.44
N MET A 44 -104.89 -9.59 -34.62
CA MET A 44 -104.76 -9.63 -33.16
C MET A 44 -103.94 -10.84 -32.67
N GLU A 45 -104.11 -12.04 -33.23
CA GLU A 45 -103.23 -13.18 -32.91
C GLU A 45 -101.79 -12.96 -33.39
N THR A 46 -101.59 -12.31 -34.54
CA THR A 46 -100.25 -11.93 -35.04
C THR A 46 -99.57 -10.95 -34.09
N TYR A 47 -100.30 -9.94 -33.59
CA TYR A 47 -99.79 -9.02 -32.57
C TYR A 47 -99.49 -9.72 -31.23
N LYS A 48 -100.34 -10.66 -30.77
CA LYS A 48 -100.05 -11.48 -29.57
C LYS A 48 -98.76 -12.29 -29.73
N ILE A 49 -98.54 -12.93 -30.88
CA ILE A 49 -97.30 -13.68 -31.16
C ILE A 49 -96.11 -12.72 -31.15
N ARG A 50 -96.20 -11.57 -31.82
CA ARG A 50 -95.13 -10.56 -31.84
C ARG A 50 -94.79 -10.02 -30.44
N VAL A 51 -95.80 -9.80 -29.58
CA VAL A 51 -95.60 -9.40 -28.18
C VAL A 51 -94.90 -10.48 -27.37
N LYS A 52 -95.24 -11.77 -27.56
CA LYS A 52 -94.52 -12.88 -26.90
C LYS A 52 -93.05 -12.94 -27.32
N VAL A 53 -92.76 -12.88 -28.62
CA VAL A 53 -91.38 -12.86 -29.14
C VAL A 53 -90.60 -11.68 -28.56
N LEU A 54 -91.16 -10.47 -28.58
CA LEU A 54 -90.51 -9.29 -27.99
C LEU A 54 -90.30 -9.41 -26.47
N GLN A 55 -91.19 -10.11 -25.74
CA GLN A 55 -91.01 -10.38 -24.30
C GLN A 55 -89.90 -11.41 -24.03
N GLU A 56 -89.80 -12.43 -24.88
CA GLU A 56 -88.74 -13.46 -24.82
C GLU A 56 -87.37 -12.87 -25.19
N GLU A 57 -87.30 -12.07 -26.25
CA GLU A 57 -86.12 -11.27 -26.63
C GLU A 57 -85.70 -10.32 -25.50
N ASN A 58 -86.65 -9.59 -24.88
CA ASN A 58 -86.32 -8.68 -23.78
C ASN A 58 -85.84 -9.43 -22.53
N ARG A 59 -86.33 -10.64 -22.27
CA ARG A 59 -85.81 -11.54 -21.22
C ARG A 59 -84.40 -12.03 -21.56
N ALA A 60 -84.17 -12.47 -22.78
CA ALA A 60 -82.87 -12.96 -23.25
C ALA A 60 -81.80 -11.85 -23.22
N LEU A 61 -82.14 -10.62 -23.65
CA LEU A 61 -81.25 -9.46 -23.58
C LEU A 61 -80.88 -9.11 -22.13
N ARG A 62 -81.82 -9.15 -21.18
CA ARG A 62 -81.53 -8.95 -19.75
C ARG A 62 -80.59 -10.03 -19.20
N GLN A 63 -80.83 -11.29 -19.54
CA GLN A 63 -79.96 -12.41 -19.14
C GLN A 63 -78.55 -12.26 -19.73
N ALA A 64 -78.43 -11.93 -21.02
CA ALA A 64 -77.15 -11.68 -21.67
C ALA A 64 -76.41 -10.49 -21.02
N SER A 65 -77.11 -9.39 -20.70
CA SER A 65 -76.53 -8.23 -20.03
C SER A 65 -75.94 -8.57 -18.66
N VAL A 66 -76.63 -9.38 -17.85
CA VAL A 66 -76.13 -9.84 -16.55
C VAL A 66 -74.90 -10.76 -16.71
N ILE A 67 -74.91 -11.65 -17.70
CA ILE A 67 -73.77 -12.55 -18.00
C ILE A 67 -72.54 -11.75 -18.48
N ILE A 68 -72.75 -10.71 -19.29
CA ILE A 68 -71.67 -9.84 -19.76
C ILE A 68 -71.11 -9.00 -18.61
N GLN A 69 -71.97 -8.44 -17.75
CA GLN A 69 -71.54 -7.68 -16.58
C GLN A 69 -70.73 -8.54 -15.60
N ALA A 70 -71.22 -9.73 -15.25
CA ALA A 70 -70.51 -10.63 -14.33
C ALA A 70 -69.14 -11.08 -14.87
N LYS A 71 -68.97 -11.18 -16.20
CA LYS A 71 -67.67 -11.43 -16.83
C LYS A 71 -66.75 -10.21 -16.77
N ALA A 72 -67.27 -9.01 -17.03
CA ALA A 72 -66.49 -7.78 -16.91
C ALA A 72 -65.98 -7.58 -15.48
N GLU A 73 -66.83 -7.77 -14.47
CA GLU A 73 -66.48 -7.72 -13.05
C GLU A 73 -65.39 -8.76 -12.69
N GLN A 74 -65.47 -9.98 -13.24
CA GLN A 74 -64.45 -11.02 -13.06
C GLN A 74 -63.11 -10.66 -13.75
N GLU A 75 -63.15 -10.08 -14.96
CA GLU A 75 -61.95 -9.64 -15.69
C GLU A 75 -61.28 -8.44 -14.99
N GLU A 76 -62.06 -7.48 -14.48
CA GLU A 76 -61.57 -6.38 -13.65
C GLU A 76 -60.93 -6.87 -12.34
N GLU A 77 -61.54 -7.83 -11.63
CA GLU A 77 -60.95 -8.44 -10.44
C GLU A 77 -59.63 -9.17 -10.78
N TYR A 78 -59.59 -9.92 -11.89
CA TYR A 78 -58.38 -10.63 -12.32
C TYR A 78 -57.23 -9.66 -12.66
N ILE A 79 -57.52 -8.58 -13.39
CA ILE A 79 -56.56 -7.53 -13.73
C ILE A 79 -56.08 -6.82 -12.45
N SER A 80 -57.00 -6.44 -11.56
CA SER A 80 -56.70 -5.79 -10.29
C SER A 80 -55.77 -6.65 -9.41
N ASN A 81 -56.11 -7.93 -9.21
CA ASN A 81 -55.27 -8.88 -8.47
C ASN A 81 -53.90 -9.09 -9.11
N THR A 82 -53.82 -9.11 -10.44
CA THR A 82 -52.55 -9.25 -11.17
C THR A 82 -51.66 -8.01 -11.03
N LEU A 83 -52.24 -6.81 -11.10
CA LEU A 83 -51.52 -5.56 -10.89
C LEU A 83 -51.08 -5.40 -9.43
N LEU A 84 -51.92 -5.74 -8.46
CA LEU A 84 -51.59 -5.70 -7.04
C LEU A 84 -50.38 -6.60 -6.71
N LYS A 85 -50.35 -7.82 -7.24
CA LYS A 85 -49.21 -8.74 -7.10
C LYS A 85 -47.92 -8.17 -7.70
N LYS A 86 -47.99 -7.55 -8.89
CA LYS A 86 -46.84 -6.87 -9.52
C LYS A 86 -46.36 -5.68 -8.69
N ILE A 87 -47.27 -4.88 -8.13
CA ILE A 87 -46.94 -3.75 -7.23
C ILE A 87 -46.27 -4.25 -5.95
N GLN A 88 -46.71 -5.38 -5.38
CA GLN A 88 -46.10 -5.99 -4.20
C GLN A 88 -44.69 -6.54 -4.50
N ALA A 89 -44.52 -7.22 -5.64
CA ALA A 89 -43.21 -7.71 -6.10
C ALA A 89 -42.21 -6.55 -6.28
N LEU A 90 -42.58 -5.53 -7.08
CA LEU A 90 -41.74 -4.35 -7.34
C LEU A 90 -41.42 -3.56 -6.06
N LYS A 91 -42.33 -3.50 -5.08
CA LYS A 91 -42.05 -2.91 -3.77
C LYS A 91 -40.99 -3.70 -3.00
N LYS A 92 -41.14 -5.02 -2.93
CA LYS A 92 -40.17 -5.90 -2.26
C LYS A 92 -38.80 -5.88 -2.94
N GLU A 93 -38.77 -5.92 -4.28
CA GLU A 93 -37.53 -5.81 -5.07
C GLU A 93 -36.81 -4.49 -4.79
N LYS A 94 -37.54 -3.36 -4.78
CA LYS A 94 -36.99 -2.05 -4.41
C LYS A 94 -36.45 -2.01 -2.98
N GLU A 95 -37.16 -2.61 -2.03
CA GLU A 95 -36.73 -2.72 -0.61
C GLU A 95 -35.45 -3.56 -0.47
N THR A 96 -35.38 -4.72 -1.14
CA THR A 96 -34.17 -5.54 -1.15
C THR A 96 -32.98 -4.86 -1.85
N LEU A 97 -33.24 -4.07 -2.89
CA LEU A 97 -32.21 -3.32 -3.61
C LEU A 97 -31.68 -2.14 -2.79
N ALA A 98 -32.55 -1.42 -2.07
CA ALA A 98 -32.13 -0.39 -1.12
C ALA A 98 -31.21 -0.97 -0.03
N HIS A 99 -31.61 -2.08 0.58
CA HIS A 99 -30.77 -2.81 1.54
C HIS A 99 -29.51 -3.45 0.95
N HIS A 100 -29.38 -3.55 -0.38
CA HIS A 100 -28.12 -3.93 -1.02
C HIS A 100 -27.18 -2.72 -1.08
N TYR A 101 -27.66 -1.60 -1.63
CA TYR A 101 -26.91 -0.35 -1.71
C TYR A 101 -26.43 0.15 -0.35
N GLU A 102 -27.29 0.13 0.69
CA GLU A 102 -26.91 0.51 2.06
C GLU A 102 -25.69 -0.28 2.56
N ARG A 103 -25.67 -1.61 2.34
CA ARG A 103 -24.56 -2.48 2.75
C ARG A 103 -23.30 -2.30 1.89
N GLU A 104 -23.45 -2.02 0.60
CA GLU A 104 -22.32 -1.71 -0.27
C GLU A 104 -21.68 -0.36 0.10
N GLU A 105 -22.48 0.66 0.39
CA GLU A 105 -21.99 1.97 0.86
C GLU A 105 -21.30 1.86 2.23
N GLU A 106 -21.88 1.11 3.18
CA GLU A 106 -21.23 0.79 4.46
C GLU A 106 -19.90 0.04 4.25
N CYS A 107 -19.89 -0.99 3.40
CA CYS A 107 -18.70 -1.79 3.11
C CYS A 107 -17.58 -0.92 2.52
N LEU A 108 -17.88 -0.18 1.45
CA LEU A 108 -16.93 0.72 0.78
C LEU A 108 -16.41 1.81 1.72
N THR A 109 -17.27 2.39 2.56
CA THR A 109 -16.89 3.42 3.55
C THR A 109 -15.95 2.87 4.61
N ASN A 110 -16.24 1.68 5.14
CA ASN A 110 -15.39 0.98 6.11
C ASN A 110 -14.04 0.57 5.50
N ASP A 111 -14.03 0.13 4.24
CA ASP A 111 -12.82 -0.26 3.52
C ASP A 111 -11.91 0.93 3.20
N LEU A 112 -12.49 2.04 2.76
CA LEU A 112 -11.76 3.29 2.51
C LEU A 112 -11.19 3.87 3.82
N SER A 113 -11.97 3.87 4.89
CA SER A 113 -11.52 4.33 6.21
C SER A 113 -10.35 3.49 6.72
N ARG A 114 -10.46 2.16 6.64
CA ARG A 114 -9.40 1.22 7.05
C ARG A 114 -8.11 1.39 6.24
N LYS A 115 -8.20 1.57 4.92
CA LYS A 115 -7.05 1.86 4.04
C LYS A 115 -6.42 3.22 4.36
N LEU A 116 -7.23 4.24 4.67
CA LEU A 116 -6.77 5.58 5.01
C LEU A 116 -6.02 5.60 6.35
N ASP A 117 -6.51 4.88 7.36
CA ASP A 117 -5.82 4.74 8.64
C ASP A 117 -4.57 3.85 8.57
N GLN A 118 -4.56 2.82 7.70
CA GLN A 118 -3.34 2.08 7.38
C GLN A 118 -2.27 3.02 6.79
N LEU A 119 -2.62 3.84 5.79
CA LEU A 119 -1.68 4.80 5.18
C LEU A 119 -1.19 5.85 6.19
N ARG A 120 -2.02 6.31 7.13
CA ARG A 120 -1.60 7.18 8.24
C ARG A 120 -0.56 6.49 9.14
N GLN A 121 -0.78 5.22 9.50
CA GLN A 121 0.15 4.46 10.32
C GLN A 121 1.47 4.15 9.60
N GLU A 122 1.42 3.82 8.31
CA GLU A 122 2.61 3.59 7.48
C GLU A 122 3.42 4.88 7.32
N LYS A 123 2.77 6.01 7.06
CA LYS A 123 3.42 7.33 7.06
C LYS A 123 4.13 7.62 8.38
N CYS A 124 3.43 7.47 9.51
CA CYS A 124 4.00 7.72 10.83
C CYS A 124 5.22 6.82 11.14
N LYS A 125 5.18 5.55 10.73
CA LYS A 125 6.33 4.63 10.86
C LYS A 125 7.52 5.09 10.01
N LEU A 126 7.28 5.52 8.76
CA LEU A 126 8.32 6.04 7.88
C LEU A 126 8.93 7.35 8.38
N GLU A 127 8.12 8.26 8.91
CA GLU A 127 8.57 9.50 9.56
C GLU A 127 9.48 9.19 10.76
N GLN A 128 9.04 8.30 11.66
CA GLN A 128 9.84 7.86 12.82
C GLN A 128 11.15 7.14 12.42
N THR A 129 11.13 6.29 11.38
CA THR A 129 12.35 5.63 10.89
C THR A 129 13.33 6.65 10.30
N LEU A 130 12.84 7.61 9.52
CA LEU A 130 13.66 8.66 8.91
C LEU A 130 14.30 9.57 9.98
N GLU A 131 13.55 9.93 11.03
CA GLU A 131 14.08 10.67 12.18
C GLU A 131 15.22 9.91 12.88
N GLN A 132 15.04 8.60 13.14
CA GLN A 132 16.08 7.76 13.76
C GLN A 132 17.33 7.60 12.88
N GLU A 133 17.16 7.47 11.56
CA GLU A 133 18.29 7.42 10.62
C GLU A 133 19.06 8.75 10.59
N GLN A 134 18.35 9.88 10.58
CA GLN A 134 18.96 11.21 10.64
C GLN A 134 19.67 11.45 11.98
N GLU A 135 19.07 11.11 13.11
CA GLU A 135 19.70 11.23 14.43
C GLU A 135 20.94 10.35 14.53
N CYS A 136 20.89 9.11 14.02
CA CYS A 136 22.03 8.21 13.94
C CYS A 136 23.16 8.77 13.07
N LEU A 137 22.84 9.43 11.95
CA LEU A 137 23.81 10.10 11.09
C LEU A 137 24.44 11.34 11.76
N VAL A 138 23.63 12.20 12.39
CA VAL A 138 24.10 13.37 13.15
C VAL A 138 25.03 12.93 14.28
N ASN A 139 24.63 11.93 15.08
CA ASN A 139 25.45 11.35 16.14
C ASN A 139 26.78 10.76 15.63
N LYS A 140 26.81 10.17 14.42
CA LYS A 140 28.06 9.71 13.77
C LYS A 140 28.95 10.88 13.33
N LEU A 141 28.36 11.99 12.86
CA LEU A 141 29.08 13.17 12.42
C LEU A 141 29.64 13.98 13.60
N MET A 142 28.87 14.19 14.67
CA MET A 142 29.34 14.89 15.89
C MET A 142 30.58 14.21 16.49
N ARG A 143 30.53 12.88 16.71
CA ARG A 143 31.70 12.11 17.20
C ARG A 143 32.93 12.21 16.29
N LYS A 144 32.73 12.41 14.97
CA LYS A 144 33.83 12.60 14.03
C LYS A 144 34.40 14.02 14.10
N ILE A 145 33.56 15.02 14.35
CA ILE A 145 33.97 16.41 14.62
C ILE A 145 34.77 16.46 15.93
N GLU A 146 34.20 15.97 17.04
CA GLU A 146 34.85 15.87 18.36
C GLU A 146 36.24 15.22 18.28
N LYS A 147 36.37 14.10 17.54
CA LYS A 147 37.65 13.43 17.33
C LYS A 147 38.65 14.27 16.53
N LEU A 148 38.21 14.96 15.48
CA LEU A 148 39.07 15.81 14.65
C LEU A 148 39.50 17.08 15.41
N GLU A 149 38.63 17.63 16.25
CA GLU A 149 38.93 18.74 17.15
C GLU A 149 39.98 18.32 18.20
N ALA A 150 39.78 17.18 18.87
CA ALA A 150 40.76 16.62 19.81
C ALA A 150 42.11 16.31 19.15
N GLU A 151 42.12 15.72 17.94
CA GLU A 151 43.34 15.51 17.16
C GLU A 151 44.03 16.82 16.76
N THR A 152 43.27 17.89 16.50
CA THR A 152 43.80 19.21 16.13
C THR A 152 44.41 19.90 17.34
N LEU A 153 43.72 19.88 18.48
CA LEU A 153 44.21 20.43 19.76
C LEU A 153 45.48 19.70 20.21
N ALA A 154 45.54 18.37 20.11
CA ALA A 154 46.74 17.59 20.42
C ALA A 154 47.93 17.92 19.50
N LYS A 155 47.69 18.19 18.22
CA LYS A 155 48.74 18.67 17.29
C LYS A 155 49.19 20.09 17.66
N GLN A 156 48.28 20.96 18.07
CA GLN A 156 48.61 22.31 18.53
C GLN A 156 49.48 22.29 19.80
N THR A 157 49.08 21.54 20.84
CA THR A 157 49.87 21.47 22.09
C THR A 157 51.26 20.87 21.86
N ASN A 158 51.40 19.89 20.98
CA ASN A 158 52.70 19.35 20.58
C ASN A 158 53.56 20.37 19.81
N LEU A 159 53.00 21.13 18.87
CA LEU A 159 53.71 22.21 18.17
C LEU A 159 54.15 23.33 19.13
N GLU A 160 53.33 23.66 20.13
CA GLU A 160 53.72 24.60 21.17
C GLU A 160 54.80 24.05 22.10
N GLN A 161 54.75 22.75 22.44
CA GLN A 161 55.81 22.08 23.22
C GLN A 161 57.15 22.14 22.47
N LEU A 162 57.18 21.72 21.20
CA LEU A 162 58.38 21.77 20.36
C LEU A 162 58.95 23.20 20.24
N ARG A 163 58.09 24.23 20.23
CA ARG A 163 58.53 25.65 20.26
C ARG A 163 59.18 26.06 21.59
N ARG A 164 58.70 25.54 22.72
CA ARG A 164 59.32 25.77 24.05
C ARG A 164 60.66 25.07 24.13
N GLU A 165 60.70 23.79 23.77
CA GLU A 165 61.92 22.97 23.73
C GLU A 165 62.98 23.56 22.78
N MET A 166 62.58 24.12 21.64
CA MET A 166 63.48 24.85 20.72
C MET A 166 64.13 26.06 21.41
N ILE A 167 63.34 26.92 22.06
CA ILE A 167 63.83 28.12 22.76
C ILE A 167 64.72 27.74 23.96
N GLU A 168 64.39 26.66 24.67
CA GLU A 168 65.19 26.14 25.78
C GLU A 168 66.56 25.61 25.29
N LEU A 169 66.60 24.95 24.13
CA LEU A 169 67.85 24.50 23.49
C LEU A 169 68.67 25.67 22.93
N GLU A 170 68.03 26.66 22.29
CA GLU A 170 68.67 27.89 21.81
C GLU A 170 69.35 28.64 22.96
N ASN A 171 68.62 28.88 24.06
CA ASN A 171 69.14 29.55 25.26
C ASN A 171 70.27 28.75 25.94
N THR A 172 70.14 27.42 26.01
CA THR A 172 71.22 26.56 26.52
C THR A 172 72.49 26.65 25.66
N LEU A 173 72.33 26.67 24.33
CA LEU A 173 73.42 26.79 23.38
C LEU A 173 74.09 28.19 23.44
N GLU A 174 73.32 29.25 23.64
CA GLU A 174 73.85 30.61 23.89
C GLU A 174 74.67 30.65 25.19
N GLN A 175 74.16 30.10 26.29
CA GLN A 175 74.90 30.00 27.56
C GLN A 175 76.21 29.21 27.42
N GLU A 176 76.22 28.11 26.67
CA GLU A 176 77.45 27.34 26.39
C GLU A 176 78.47 28.16 25.57
N GLN A 177 78.00 28.89 24.55
CA GLN A 177 78.85 29.79 23.75
C GLN A 177 79.43 30.92 24.60
N GLU A 178 78.61 31.61 25.40
CA GLU A 178 79.08 32.64 26.33
C GLU A 178 80.10 32.06 27.33
N ALA A 179 79.83 30.87 27.88
CA ALA A 179 80.74 30.21 28.81
C ALA A 179 82.07 29.83 28.12
N LEU A 180 82.07 29.47 26.83
CA LEU A 180 83.27 29.22 26.04
C LEU A 180 84.04 30.51 25.73
N VAL A 181 83.36 31.58 25.31
CA VAL A 181 83.97 32.91 25.09
C VAL A 181 84.61 33.40 26.38
N ASN A 182 83.92 33.33 27.52
CA ASN A 182 84.46 33.68 28.84
C ASN A 182 85.68 32.82 29.24
N LYS A 183 85.72 31.53 28.90
CA LYS A 183 86.88 30.65 29.14
C LYS A 183 88.06 31.01 28.23
N LEU A 184 87.81 31.36 26.97
CA LEU A 184 88.84 31.77 26.00
C LEU A 184 89.41 33.14 26.35
N TRP A 185 88.56 34.11 26.70
CA TRP A 185 88.98 35.44 27.15
C TRP A 185 89.89 35.34 28.39
N LYS A 186 89.48 34.58 29.42
CA LYS A 186 90.30 34.35 30.62
C LYS A 186 91.59 33.55 30.37
N ARG A 187 91.73 32.87 29.22
CA ARG A 187 93.01 32.29 28.76
C ARG A 187 93.85 33.32 28.00
N MET A 188 93.21 34.17 27.19
CA MET A 188 93.86 35.29 26.49
C MET A 188 94.48 36.27 27.50
N ASP A 189 93.71 36.75 28.49
CA ASP A 189 94.21 37.64 29.56
C ASP A 189 95.45 37.06 30.26
N LYS A 190 95.44 35.75 30.54
CA LYS A 190 96.57 35.03 31.14
C LYS A 190 97.77 34.97 30.21
N LEU A 191 97.57 34.56 28.95
CA LEU A 191 98.64 34.52 27.96
C LEU A 191 99.22 35.92 27.66
N GLU A 192 98.41 36.98 27.74
CA GLU A 192 98.91 38.35 27.66
C GLU A 192 99.66 38.78 28.93
N ALA A 193 99.19 38.41 30.13
CA ALA A 193 99.91 38.67 31.38
C ALA A 193 101.24 37.90 31.44
N GLU A 194 101.26 36.66 30.97
CA GLU A 194 102.45 35.84 30.77
C GLU A 194 103.36 36.47 29.71
N LYS A 195 102.84 36.90 28.56
CA LYS A 195 103.62 37.64 27.54
C LYS A 195 104.22 38.93 28.09
N ARG A 196 103.47 39.72 28.87
CA ARG A 196 103.98 40.92 29.56
C ARG A 196 105.07 40.55 30.57
N SER A 197 104.86 39.50 31.37
CA SER A 197 105.86 39.02 32.33
C SER A 197 107.13 38.46 31.66
N LEU A 198 106.99 37.75 30.54
CA LEU A 198 108.09 37.22 29.75
C LEU A 198 108.83 38.34 29.01
N GLN A 199 108.15 39.37 28.52
CA GLN A 199 108.79 40.57 27.97
C GLN A 199 109.64 41.26 29.06
N ILE A 200 109.07 41.50 30.25
CA ILE A 200 109.80 42.06 31.40
C ILE A 200 111.01 41.20 31.80
N LYS A 201 110.92 39.87 31.68
CA LYS A 201 112.02 38.92 31.95
C LYS A 201 113.03 38.79 30.79
N LEU A 202 112.66 39.20 29.58
CA LEU A 202 113.52 39.20 28.39
C LEU A 202 114.29 40.52 28.26
N ASP A 203 113.69 41.62 28.73
CA ASP A 203 114.33 42.91 28.98
C ASP A 203 115.25 42.87 30.23
N GLN A 204 115.40 41.68 30.86
CA GLN A 204 116.26 41.39 32.01
C GLN A 204 117.35 40.39 31.59
N PRO A 205 118.63 40.59 31.96
CA PRO A 205 119.74 39.78 31.43
C PRO A 205 119.67 38.30 31.84
N VAL A 206 119.98 37.43 30.87
CA VAL A 206 119.71 35.98 30.89
C VAL A 206 120.53 35.19 31.91
N SER A 207 119.92 34.15 32.49
CA SER A 207 120.61 32.99 33.08
C SER A 207 119.71 31.73 32.94
N ASP A 208 120.34 30.56 32.88
CA ASP A 208 119.80 29.36 32.21
C ASP A 208 118.86 28.43 33.05
N PRO A 209 118.15 27.45 32.42
CA PRO A 209 116.88 26.93 32.92
C PRO A 209 116.88 25.50 33.49
N THR A 210 115.74 25.07 34.07
CA THR A 210 115.42 23.65 34.38
C THR A 210 113.91 23.33 34.25
N SER A 211 113.59 22.09 33.84
CA SER A 211 112.24 21.49 33.62
C SER A 211 112.44 19.96 33.46
N PRO A 212 111.47 19.01 33.51
CA PRO A 212 109.99 19.07 33.61
C PRO A 212 109.43 18.40 34.92
N LYS A 213 108.49 17.44 35.08
CA LYS A 213 107.72 16.52 34.19
C LYS A 213 106.55 15.77 34.92
N TYR A 214 105.38 15.65 34.25
CA TYR A 214 104.32 14.59 34.15
C TYR A 214 103.86 13.61 35.29
N GLU A 215 102.89 12.74 34.91
CA GLU A 215 102.31 11.53 35.55
C GLU A 215 101.36 11.74 36.77
N GLU A 216 100.39 10.87 37.08
CA GLU A 216 99.24 10.24 36.38
C GLU A 216 98.65 9.14 37.30
N LEU A 217 97.37 9.20 37.67
CA LEU A 217 96.67 8.11 38.39
C LEU A 217 95.19 8.03 37.98
N ALA A 218 94.80 6.98 37.26
CA ALA A 218 93.41 6.73 36.85
C ALA A 218 93.09 5.22 36.68
N ALA A 219 92.97 4.46 37.78
CA ALA A 219 92.74 3.02 37.72
C ALA A 219 92.01 2.42 38.95
N ALA A 220 90.70 2.69 39.14
CA ALA A 220 89.97 2.15 40.32
C ALA A 220 88.44 1.93 40.23
N THR A 221 87.78 1.84 39.05
CA THR A 221 86.29 1.72 38.97
C THR A 221 85.72 0.89 37.79
N ASN A 222 86.48 -0.06 37.20
CA ASN A 222 86.08 -0.74 35.95
C ASN A 222 85.49 -2.16 36.08
N GLY A 223 85.26 -2.69 37.29
CA GLY A 223 84.73 -4.05 37.50
C GLY A 223 83.21 -4.14 37.39
N ASP A 224 82.50 -3.44 38.27
CA ASP A 224 81.06 -3.63 38.48
C ASP A 224 80.17 -3.09 37.34
N THR A 225 80.67 -2.13 36.57
CA THR A 225 79.96 -1.55 35.43
C THR A 225 79.64 -2.60 34.36
N ALA A 226 80.59 -3.47 34.00
CA ALA A 226 80.38 -4.49 32.97
C ALA A 226 79.29 -5.52 33.35
N SER A 227 79.22 -5.90 34.64
CA SER A 227 78.20 -6.81 35.16
C SER A 227 76.80 -6.17 35.15
N ASN A 228 76.70 -4.92 35.64
CA ASN A 228 75.44 -4.19 35.66
C ASN A 228 74.90 -3.90 34.25
N LEU A 229 75.76 -3.51 33.30
CA LEU A 229 75.35 -3.38 31.89
C LEU A 229 74.85 -4.71 31.32
N SER A 230 75.53 -5.83 31.60
CA SER A 230 75.12 -7.16 31.09
C SER A 230 73.75 -7.57 31.61
N SER A 231 73.47 -7.35 32.91
CA SER A 231 72.17 -7.59 33.51
C SER A 231 71.07 -6.71 32.88
N HIS A 232 71.32 -5.40 32.73
CA HIS A 232 70.37 -4.48 32.12
C HIS A 232 70.07 -4.82 30.65
N ILE A 233 71.10 -5.19 29.87
CA ILE A 233 70.94 -5.68 28.48
C ILE A 233 70.06 -6.94 28.44
N GLN A 234 70.17 -7.84 29.41
CA GLN A 234 69.35 -9.05 29.46
C GLN A 234 67.89 -8.76 29.83
N THR A 235 67.63 -7.81 30.72
CA THR A 235 66.28 -7.29 31.01
C THR A 235 65.66 -6.61 29.78
N LEU A 236 66.39 -5.70 29.12
CA LEU A 236 65.90 -5.06 27.89
C LEU A 236 65.59 -6.08 26.79
N ARG A 237 66.39 -7.15 26.67
CA ARG A 237 66.11 -8.26 25.73
C ARG A 237 64.81 -9.02 26.07
N SER A 238 64.57 -9.33 27.34
CA SER A 238 63.33 -10.02 27.74
C SER A 238 62.10 -9.12 27.55
N GLU A 239 62.23 -7.82 27.78
CA GLU A 239 61.15 -6.86 27.53
C GLU A 239 60.89 -6.61 26.03
N VAL A 240 61.92 -6.58 25.18
CA VAL A 240 61.72 -6.55 23.71
C VAL A 240 60.98 -7.81 23.22
N VAL A 241 61.26 -8.98 23.79
CA VAL A 241 60.49 -10.21 23.49
C VAL A 241 59.04 -10.10 23.98
N ARG A 242 58.82 -9.60 25.21
CA ARG A 242 57.49 -9.36 25.78
C ARG A 242 56.67 -8.37 24.95
N LEU A 243 57.27 -7.25 24.55
CA LEU A 243 56.62 -6.21 23.73
C LEU A 243 56.28 -6.73 22.32
N ARG A 244 57.17 -7.54 21.70
CA ARG A 244 56.87 -8.21 20.42
C ARG A 244 55.71 -9.21 20.55
N SER A 245 55.66 -9.98 21.64
CA SER A 245 54.55 -10.89 21.93
C SER A 245 53.22 -10.14 22.09
N ASN A 246 53.22 -9.07 22.90
CA ASN A 246 52.03 -8.23 23.12
C ASN A 246 51.56 -7.55 21.82
N LEU A 247 52.49 -7.07 20.97
CA LEU A 247 52.16 -6.46 19.69
C LEU A 247 51.56 -7.48 18.72
N ALA A 248 52.10 -8.70 18.64
CA ALA A 248 51.52 -9.77 17.84
C ALA A 248 50.14 -10.20 18.34
N ALA A 249 49.93 -10.25 19.66
CA ALA A 249 48.62 -10.54 20.26
C ALA A 249 47.59 -9.45 19.94
N ALA A 250 47.95 -8.16 20.07
CA ALA A 250 47.07 -7.04 19.73
C ALA A 250 46.76 -6.98 18.21
N GLN A 251 47.74 -7.26 17.35
CA GLN A 251 47.50 -7.39 15.91
C GLN A 251 46.51 -8.52 15.61
N LYS A 252 46.70 -9.71 16.20
CA LYS A 252 45.76 -10.82 16.07
C LYS A 252 44.36 -10.43 16.56
N GLU A 253 44.22 -9.81 17.72
CA GLU A 253 42.94 -9.39 18.29
C GLU A 253 42.21 -8.38 17.38
N THR A 254 42.92 -7.41 16.80
CA THR A 254 42.33 -6.47 15.83
C THR A 254 41.92 -7.15 14.53
N GLN A 255 42.67 -8.15 14.06
CA GLN A 255 42.31 -8.96 12.89
C GLN A 255 41.08 -9.85 13.16
N GLU A 256 40.98 -10.46 14.34
CA GLU A 256 39.83 -11.27 14.74
C GLU A 256 38.55 -10.40 14.88
N LYS A 257 38.64 -9.21 15.48
CA LYS A 257 37.53 -8.25 15.54
C LYS A 257 37.09 -7.77 14.15
N MET A 258 38.04 -7.48 13.26
CA MET A 258 37.73 -7.09 11.88
C MET A 258 37.02 -8.23 11.11
N ALA A 259 37.43 -9.48 11.32
CA ALA A 259 36.78 -10.65 10.74
C ALA A 259 35.38 -10.89 11.32
N GLN A 260 35.17 -10.63 12.61
CA GLN A 260 33.87 -10.70 13.28
C GLN A 260 32.89 -9.67 12.69
N PHE A 261 33.25 -8.38 12.63
CA PHE A 261 32.38 -7.36 12.01
C PHE A 261 32.02 -7.71 10.55
N ALA A 262 33.00 -8.14 9.74
CA ALA A 262 32.74 -8.58 8.38
C ALA A 262 31.87 -9.85 8.29
N GLN A 263 31.77 -10.67 9.34
CA GLN A 263 30.82 -11.79 9.43
C GLN A 263 29.43 -11.32 9.87
N GLU A 264 29.34 -10.39 10.82
CA GLU A 264 28.09 -9.77 11.27
C GLU A 264 27.38 -9.04 10.13
N GLU A 265 28.08 -8.21 9.35
CA GLU A 265 27.55 -7.52 8.17
C GLU A 265 26.96 -8.51 7.14
N ARG A 266 27.65 -9.64 6.89
CA ARG A 266 27.14 -10.70 6.00
C ARG A 266 25.90 -11.38 6.58
N CYS A 267 25.86 -11.64 7.88
CA CYS A 267 24.68 -12.21 8.54
C CYS A 267 23.48 -11.24 8.58
N ILE A 268 23.72 -9.92 8.66
CA ILE A 268 22.69 -8.89 8.55
C ILE A 268 22.15 -8.83 7.13
N GLY A 269 23.01 -8.70 6.11
CA GLY A 269 22.58 -8.66 4.70
C GLY A 269 21.79 -9.90 4.27
N LEU A 270 22.17 -11.09 4.75
CA LEU A 270 21.40 -12.33 4.51
C LEU A 270 20.02 -12.32 5.18
N ARG A 271 19.87 -11.71 6.37
CA ARG A 271 18.55 -11.52 7.02
C ARG A 271 17.69 -10.52 6.27
N GLU A 272 18.27 -9.41 5.83
CA GLU A 272 17.57 -8.38 5.04
C GLU A 272 17.09 -8.93 3.69
N GLU A 273 17.92 -9.72 3.00
CA GLU A 273 17.49 -10.40 1.79
C GLU A 273 16.39 -11.43 2.06
N ASN A 274 16.49 -12.21 3.15
CA ASN A 274 15.45 -13.17 3.50
C ASN A 274 14.09 -12.47 3.77
N LEU A 275 14.10 -11.37 4.54
CA LEU A 275 12.92 -10.54 4.78
C LEU A 275 12.36 -9.91 3.47
N ARG A 276 13.24 -9.49 2.56
CA ARG A 276 12.86 -8.99 1.23
C ARG A 276 12.20 -10.07 0.37
N LEU A 277 12.71 -11.30 0.42
CA LEU A 277 12.12 -12.45 -0.28
C LEU A 277 10.78 -12.85 0.34
N GLN A 278 10.67 -12.84 1.67
CA GLN A 278 9.42 -13.12 2.39
C GLN A 278 8.32 -12.10 2.04
N ARG A 279 8.64 -10.81 1.96
CA ARG A 279 7.71 -9.76 1.48
C ARG A 279 7.27 -9.97 0.02
N LYS A 280 8.18 -10.42 -0.86
CA LYS A 280 7.81 -10.76 -2.25
C LYS A 280 6.91 -11.99 -2.34
N LEU A 281 7.17 -13.01 -1.53
CA LEU A 281 6.35 -14.21 -1.45
C LEU A 281 4.93 -13.88 -0.97
N GLN A 282 4.81 -13.03 0.05
CA GLN A 282 3.54 -12.54 0.58
C GLN A 282 2.70 -11.85 -0.52
N LEU A 283 3.30 -10.95 -1.30
CA LEU A 283 2.61 -10.26 -2.40
C LEU A 283 2.14 -11.22 -3.52
N GLU A 284 2.91 -12.26 -3.83
CA GLU A 284 2.48 -13.26 -4.83
C GLU A 284 1.39 -14.20 -4.29
N VAL A 285 1.38 -14.48 -2.98
CA VAL A 285 0.25 -15.17 -2.30
C VAL A 285 -1.01 -14.31 -2.38
N GLU A 286 -0.96 -13.04 -1.99
CA GLU A 286 -2.08 -12.10 -2.07
C GLU A 286 -2.60 -11.96 -3.51
N ARG A 287 -1.71 -11.88 -4.50
CA ARG A 287 -2.06 -11.86 -5.94
C ARG A 287 -2.76 -13.14 -6.38
N ARG A 288 -2.34 -14.29 -5.85
CA ARG A 288 -2.93 -15.61 -6.16
C ARG A 288 -4.28 -15.81 -5.49
N GLU A 289 -4.44 -15.37 -4.26
CA GLU A 289 -5.73 -15.32 -3.55
C GLU A 289 -6.73 -14.36 -4.21
N ALA A 290 -6.27 -13.21 -4.69
CA ALA A 290 -7.10 -12.28 -5.45
C ALA A 290 -7.56 -12.88 -6.80
N LEU A 291 -6.68 -13.61 -7.49
CA LEU A 291 -7.05 -14.36 -8.69
C LEU A 291 -8.04 -15.50 -8.38
N CYS A 292 -7.84 -16.27 -7.31
CA CYS A 292 -8.78 -17.31 -6.90
C CYS A 292 -10.16 -16.72 -6.55
N ARG A 293 -10.21 -15.60 -5.80
CA ARG A 293 -11.47 -14.90 -5.51
C ARG A 293 -12.17 -14.42 -6.78
N HIS A 294 -11.48 -13.70 -7.67
CA HIS A 294 -12.09 -13.27 -8.94
C HIS A 294 -12.53 -14.43 -9.83
N LEU A 295 -11.84 -15.58 -9.83
CA LEU A 295 -12.28 -16.76 -10.55
C LEU A 295 -13.55 -17.35 -9.92
N SER A 296 -13.61 -17.55 -8.60
CA SER A 296 -14.83 -18.03 -7.93
C SER A 296 -16.01 -17.05 -8.01
N GLU A 297 -15.75 -15.74 -8.00
CA GLU A 297 -16.76 -14.70 -8.28
C GLU A 297 -17.29 -14.81 -9.72
N SER A 298 -16.40 -15.05 -10.70
CA SER A 298 -16.77 -15.22 -12.12
C SER A 298 -17.50 -16.54 -12.40
N GLU A 299 -17.06 -17.63 -11.76
CA GLU A 299 -17.69 -18.96 -11.84
C GLU A 299 -19.08 -18.93 -11.19
N SER A 300 -19.22 -18.33 -10.00
CA SER A 300 -20.52 -18.15 -9.34
C SER A 300 -21.46 -17.23 -10.13
N SER A 301 -20.94 -16.18 -10.79
CA SER A 301 -21.75 -15.36 -11.71
C SER A 301 -22.19 -16.14 -12.95
N LEU A 302 -21.38 -17.08 -13.45
CA LEU A 302 -21.73 -17.95 -14.57
C LEU A 302 -22.76 -19.02 -14.17
N GLU A 303 -22.62 -19.66 -13.01
CA GLU A 303 -23.66 -20.55 -12.45
C GLU A 303 -24.99 -19.80 -12.26
N MET A 304 -24.96 -18.56 -11.75
CA MET A 304 -26.14 -17.70 -11.56
C MET A 304 -26.79 -17.20 -12.85
N ASP A 305 -26.12 -17.30 -14.00
CA ASP A 305 -26.69 -17.01 -15.32
C ASP A 305 -27.08 -18.30 -16.06
N GLU A 306 -26.37 -19.42 -15.86
CA GLU A 306 -26.76 -20.75 -16.36
C GLU A 306 -28.01 -21.29 -15.64
N GLU A 307 -28.12 -21.15 -14.31
CA GLU A 307 -29.34 -21.46 -13.57
C GLU A 307 -30.50 -20.56 -14.02
N ARG A 308 -30.24 -19.30 -14.37
CA ARG A 308 -31.26 -18.37 -14.89
C ARG A 308 -31.72 -18.73 -16.30
N LEU A 309 -30.81 -19.26 -17.13
CA LEU A 309 -31.15 -19.86 -18.43
C LEU A 309 -31.96 -21.14 -18.25
N TYR A 310 -31.56 -22.05 -17.35
CA TYR A 310 -32.35 -23.25 -17.02
C TYR A 310 -33.71 -22.93 -16.42
N ALA A 311 -33.84 -21.88 -15.61
CA ALA A 311 -35.11 -21.42 -15.07
C ALA A 311 -36.01 -20.73 -16.12
N ALA A 312 -35.41 -20.08 -17.13
CA ALA A 312 -36.13 -19.49 -18.25
C ALA A 312 -36.61 -20.53 -19.28
N ASP A 313 -35.77 -21.54 -19.58
CA ASP A 313 -36.07 -22.59 -20.58
C ASP A 313 -36.85 -23.77 -19.98
N GLY A 314 -36.74 -24.01 -18.66
CA GLY A 314 -37.50 -25.01 -17.91
C GLY A 314 -39.01 -24.78 -17.83
N GLY A 315 -39.53 -23.72 -18.47
CA GLY A 315 -40.94 -23.34 -18.53
C GLY A 315 -41.70 -23.78 -19.79
N GLY A 316 -41.10 -24.56 -20.70
CA GLY A 316 -41.70 -24.88 -22.01
C GLY A 316 -41.63 -26.36 -22.44
N LEU A 317 -42.78 -27.00 -22.61
CA LEU A 317 -42.88 -28.34 -23.20
C LEU A 317 -42.93 -28.30 -24.74
N LEU A 318 -42.22 -29.25 -25.37
CA LEU A 318 -42.31 -29.67 -26.79
C LEU A 318 -41.72 -28.73 -27.88
N ALA A 319 -40.41 -28.86 -28.12
CA ALA A 319 -39.81 -28.72 -29.45
C ALA A 319 -38.84 -29.89 -29.71
N GLY A 320 -39.15 -30.75 -30.68
CA GLY A 320 -38.41 -32.00 -30.90
C GLY A 320 -37.42 -31.96 -32.06
N MET A 321 -36.34 -32.73 -31.93
CA MET A 321 -35.45 -33.22 -33.01
C MET A 321 -34.76 -32.17 -33.91
N HIS A 322 -33.42 -32.02 -33.79
CA HIS A 322 -32.51 -32.38 -34.90
C HIS A 322 -30.99 -32.42 -34.54
N ARG A 323 -30.41 -33.63 -34.73
CA ARG A 323 -29.05 -33.95 -35.27
C ARG A 323 -27.73 -33.58 -34.56
N GLN A 324 -27.06 -34.69 -34.17
CA GLN A 324 -25.71 -35.13 -34.60
C GLN A 324 -24.40 -34.46 -34.11
N ARG A 325 -23.54 -35.35 -33.58
CA ARG A 325 -22.09 -35.26 -33.39
C ARG A 325 -21.30 -35.18 -34.72
N THR A 326 -20.49 -34.15 -34.89
CA THR A 326 -19.17 -34.10 -35.61
C THR A 326 -18.44 -32.83 -35.15
N THR A 327 -17.20 -32.79 -34.63
CA THR A 327 -15.89 -33.19 -35.16
C THR A 327 -15.42 -32.46 -36.43
N SER A 328 -14.88 -31.24 -36.28
CA SER A 328 -13.67 -30.78 -36.99
C SER A 328 -13.14 -29.43 -36.45
N SER A 329 -11.92 -29.08 -36.83
CA SER A 329 -11.20 -27.81 -36.58
C SER A 329 -10.41 -27.47 -37.87
N PRO A 330 -9.51 -26.49 -37.91
CA PRO A 330 -9.74 -25.04 -38.04
C PRO A 330 -9.32 -24.52 -39.44
N VAL A 331 -9.64 -23.26 -39.77
CA VAL A 331 -8.82 -22.40 -40.66
C VAL A 331 -8.98 -20.93 -40.24
N PRO A 332 -7.89 -20.15 -40.07
CA PRO A 332 -7.95 -18.71 -39.89
C PRO A 332 -7.92 -17.96 -41.24
N TYR A 333 -8.59 -16.82 -41.34
CA TYR A 333 -8.22 -15.80 -42.32
C TYR A 333 -8.48 -14.39 -41.81
N SER A 334 -7.46 -13.54 -41.93
CA SER A 334 -7.53 -12.10 -41.73
C SER A 334 -6.92 -11.44 -42.96
N PRO A 335 -7.52 -10.34 -43.47
CA PRO A 335 -6.71 -9.34 -44.13
C PRO A 335 -7.03 -7.94 -43.63
N SER A 336 -6.02 -7.28 -43.06
CA SER A 336 -6.05 -5.84 -42.80
C SER A 336 -6.07 -5.05 -44.12
N SER A 337 -6.90 -4.02 -44.23
CA SER A 337 -6.70 -2.99 -45.27
C SER A 337 -7.15 -1.59 -44.83
N SER A 338 -6.18 -0.68 -44.84
CA SER A 338 -6.24 0.67 -45.42
C SER A 338 -7.36 1.65 -45.04
N ARG A 339 -6.92 2.71 -44.37
CA ARG A 339 -7.41 4.11 -44.39
C ARG A 339 -8.19 4.56 -45.64
N PRO A 340 -9.05 5.59 -45.46
CA PRO A 340 -8.99 6.81 -46.28
C PRO A 340 -8.47 8.04 -45.50
N LEU A 341 -8.46 9.21 -46.15
CA LEU A 341 -7.69 10.41 -45.78
C LEU A 341 -8.53 11.54 -45.13
N SER A 342 -7.85 12.47 -44.44
CA SER A 342 -8.42 13.70 -43.87
C SER A 342 -8.61 14.82 -44.92
N PRO A 343 -9.35 15.90 -44.61
CA PRO A 343 -8.69 17.11 -44.08
C PRO A 343 -9.53 17.89 -43.02
N GLY A 344 -9.00 18.99 -42.46
CA GLY A 344 -9.90 20.10 -42.01
C GLY A 344 -9.86 20.66 -40.57
N SER A 345 -8.78 20.50 -39.80
CA SER A 345 -8.39 21.40 -38.68
C SER A 345 -9.49 22.08 -37.80
N ALA A 346 -9.83 21.48 -36.65
CA ALA A 346 -10.28 22.21 -35.46
C ALA A 346 -9.85 21.51 -34.15
N SER A 347 -9.56 22.30 -33.11
CA SER A 347 -9.45 21.95 -31.68
C SER A 347 -8.92 20.56 -31.27
N ARG A 348 -7.64 20.48 -30.85
CA ARG A 348 -7.13 19.33 -30.08
C ARG A 348 -7.35 19.53 -28.58
N TYR A 349 -8.29 18.79 -28.00
CA TYR A 349 -8.46 18.61 -26.55
C TYR A 349 -8.42 17.12 -26.19
N CYS A 350 -7.97 16.78 -24.98
CA CYS A 350 -8.07 15.42 -24.47
C CYS A 350 -9.47 15.18 -23.90
N ALA A 351 -10.23 14.24 -24.46
CA ALA A 351 -11.61 13.96 -24.07
C ALA A 351 -11.79 13.44 -22.63
N SER A 352 -10.70 13.09 -21.93
CA SER A 352 -10.72 12.60 -20.54
C SER A 352 -10.12 13.56 -19.51
N CYS A 353 -9.53 14.71 -19.93
CA CYS A 353 -8.95 15.68 -18.98
C CYS A 353 -8.86 17.14 -19.44
N GLY A 354 -9.29 17.48 -20.67
CA GLY A 354 -9.50 18.86 -21.15
C GLY A 354 -8.26 19.75 -21.35
N GLN A 355 -7.08 19.40 -20.83
CA GLN A 355 -5.92 20.31 -20.82
C GLN A 355 -5.18 20.44 -22.18
N ILE A 356 -4.54 21.59 -22.36
CA ILE A 356 -3.81 22.00 -23.57
C ILE A 356 -2.32 21.65 -23.45
N LEU A 357 -1.81 20.78 -24.34
CA LEU A 357 -0.39 20.46 -24.41
C LEU A 357 0.40 21.48 -25.26
N GLY A 358 0.92 22.52 -24.59
CA GLY A 358 1.85 23.48 -25.18
C GLY A 358 3.26 22.89 -25.36
N ARG A 359 3.80 22.92 -26.59
CA ARG A 359 5.23 22.65 -26.86
C ARG A 359 6.04 23.96 -26.87
N ARG A 360 7.08 24.04 -26.04
CA ARG A 360 8.28 24.90 -26.21
C ARG A 360 9.43 24.34 -25.35
N THR A 361 10.48 23.79 -25.97
CA THR A 361 11.80 24.41 -26.26
C THR A 361 12.79 24.45 -25.08
N SER A 362 13.55 23.36 -24.95
CA SER A 362 15.02 23.34 -24.78
C SER A 362 15.75 24.53 -24.12
N GLU A 363 16.25 24.31 -22.91
CA GLU A 363 17.55 24.81 -22.44
C GLU A 363 18.34 23.58 -21.92
N ARG A 364 19.51 23.21 -22.46
CA ARG A 364 20.82 23.88 -22.46
C ARG A 364 21.49 23.94 -21.07
N PHE A 365 21.72 22.77 -20.46
CA PHE A 365 22.64 22.63 -19.33
C PHE A 365 24.09 22.48 -19.85
N ILE A 366 24.99 23.37 -19.43
CA ILE A 366 26.38 23.40 -19.90
C ILE A 366 27.26 22.59 -18.94
N LYS A 367 28.05 21.65 -19.47
CA LYS A 367 29.18 21.05 -18.75
C LYS A 367 30.48 21.73 -19.19
N PRO A 368 31.28 22.31 -18.28
CA PRO A 368 32.69 22.57 -18.57
C PRO A 368 33.45 21.24 -18.64
N ALA A 369 34.48 21.21 -19.48
CA ALA A 369 35.50 20.16 -19.54
C ALA A 369 36.88 20.80 -19.29
N ILE A 370 37.98 20.07 -19.61
CA ILE A 370 39.40 20.50 -19.54
C ILE A 370 40.00 20.36 -18.11
N PRO A 371 41.17 19.72 -17.91
CA PRO A 371 41.80 18.67 -18.74
C PRO A 371 42.38 17.48 -17.93
N THR A 372 42.86 16.46 -18.63
CA THR A 372 43.92 15.57 -18.12
C THR A 372 45.31 16.17 -18.37
N PRO A 373 46.32 15.78 -17.56
CA PRO A 373 47.67 15.59 -18.06
C PRO A 373 48.12 14.13 -17.91
N SER A 374 48.89 13.63 -18.87
CA SER A 374 49.40 12.25 -18.89
C SER A 374 50.93 12.21 -18.86
N LEU A 375 51.51 11.58 -17.83
CA LEU A 375 52.92 11.19 -17.71
C LEU A 375 53.04 10.22 -16.50
N GLY A 376 53.83 9.14 -16.51
CA GLY A 376 54.55 8.54 -17.63
C GLY A 376 55.68 7.58 -17.17
N GLY A 377 55.42 6.27 -17.15
CA GLY A 377 56.39 5.24 -16.74
C GLY A 377 56.61 5.12 -15.21
N VAL A 378 57.28 4.09 -14.67
CA VAL A 378 57.84 2.85 -15.27
C VAL A 378 57.79 1.67 -14.26
N SER A 379 57.72 0.45 -14.81
CA SER A 379 58.22 -0.84 -14.29
C SER A 379 58.32 -1.13 -12.78
N ASN A 380 57.65 -2.21 -12.33
CA ASN A 380 58.36 -3.48 -12.05
C ASN A 380 57.40 -4.67 -11.80
N SER A 381 57.93 -5.89 -11.95
CA SER A 381 57.18 -7.15 -12.03
C SER A 381 57.01 -7.89 -10.70
N ALA A 382 55.92 -8.66 -10.56
CA ALA A 382 55.91 -9.93 -9.82
C ALA A 382 54.83 -10.88 -10.40
N THR A 383 55.17 -12.17 -10.49
CA THR A 383 54.36 -13.26 -11.08
C THR A 383 53.47 -13.98 -10.06
N MET A 384 52.64 -14.91 -10.60
CA MET A 384 51.97 -16.07 -9.99
C MET A 384 50.47 -15.89 -9.69
N ALA A 385 49.61 -16.90 -9.85
CA ALA A 385 49.64 -18.14 -10.67
C ALA A 385 48.20 -18.71 -10.74
N ALA A 386 47.96 -19.71 -11.60
CA ALA A 386 46.62 -20.23 -11.88
C ALA A 386 45.90 -20.91 -10.69
N ALA A 387 44.57 -20.90 -10.73
CA ALA A 387 43.71 -21.74 -9.89
C ALA A 387 43.70 -23.21 -10.36
N PRO A 388 43.06 -24.10 -9.59
CA PRO A 388 42.11 -25.03 -10.19
C PRO A 388 40.73 -24.96 -9.53
N ALA A 389 39.69 -25.30 -10.30
CA ALA A 389 38.34 -25.52 -9.80
C ALA A 389 38.11 -27.01 -9.51
N THR A 390 37.21 -27.32 -8.57
CA THR A 390 36.69 -28.67 -8.34
C THR A 390 35.16 -28.65 -8.29
N LEU A 391 34.55 -29.68 -8.87
CA LEU A 391 33.10 -29.88 -8.93
C LEU A 391 32.60 -30.56 -7.66
N VAL A 392 31.36 -30.25 -7.26
CA VAL A 392 30.63 -30.97 -6.20
C VAL A 392 29.48 -31.74 -6.83
N SER A 393 29.39 -33.04 -6.53
CA SER A 393 28.35 -33.95 -7.00
C SER A 393 27.51 -34.46 -5.83
N ASN A 394 26.24 -34.77 -6.08
CA ASN A 394 25.30 -35.27 -5.08
C ASN A 394 25.72 -36.58 -4.41
N THR A 395 25.46 -36.69 -3.11
CA THR A 395 24.69 -37.81 -2.52
C THR A 395 24.11 -37.46 -1.14
N ALA A 396 22.84 -37.80 -0.93
CA ALA A 396 22.28 -38.15 0.39
C ALA A 396 22.48 -39.69 0.59
N PRO A 397 22.14 -40.38 1.72
CA PRO A 397 20.90 -40.20 2.51
C PRO A 397 20.99 -40.56 4.04
N VAL A 398 19.81 -40.79 4.65
CA VAL A 398 19.52 -41.63 5.86
C VAL A 398 19.50 -40.93 7.23
N HIS A 399 18.33 -41.01 7.90
CA HIS A 399 18.13 -40.80 9.34
C HIS A 399 18.50 -42.05 10.16
N PRO A 400 18.74 -41.91 11.47
CA PRO A 400 17.82 -42.59 12.38
C PRO A 400 17.21 -41.66 13.44
N ALA A 401 16.02 -42.02 13.93
CA ALA A 401 15.39 -41.38 15.08
C ALA A 401 15.58 -42.25 16.32
N ILE A 402 15.88 -41.63 17.47
CA ILE A 402 15.80 -42.26 18.80
C ILE A 402 15.09 -41.28 19.75
N THR A 403 14.17 -41.82 20.54
CA THR A 403 13.38 -41.14 21.56
C THR A 403 14.10 -41.06 22.91
N ALA A 404 13.86 -40.00 23.70
CA ALA A 404 13.31 -40.11 25.07
C ALA A 404 13.31 -38.80 25.87
N ASN A 405 12.25 -38.64 26.66
CA ASN A 405 12.13 -38.00 27.98
C ASN A 405 12.85 -36.69 28.31
N ALA A 406 12.00 -35.67 28.43
CA ALA A 406 12.04 -34.58 29.39
C ALA A 406 12.67 -34.86 30.77
N GLN A 407 13.25 -33.81 31.35
CA GLN A 407 13.00 -33.45 32.76
C GLN A 407 13.09 -31.94 32.96
N ALA A 408 12.37 -31.41 33.96
CA ALA A 408 12.33 -29.99 34.26
C ALA A 408 13.38 -29.60 35.32
N ALA A 409 13.96 -28.41 35.18
CA ALA A 409 14.75 -27.76 36.22
C ALA A 409 14.37 -26.27 36.27
N ALA A 410 13.49 -25.90 37.20
CA ALA A 410 13.30 -24.51 37.55
C ALA A 410 14.46 -24.08 38.47
N ASN A 411 14.94 -22.83 38.32
CA ASN A 411 15.73 -22.19 39.36
C ASN A 411 15.50 -20.67 39.30
N ALA A 412 15.30 -20.05 40.46
CA ALA A 412 14.90 -18.64 40.55
C ALA A 412 15.63 -17.94 41.71
N THR A 413 16.43 -16.92 41.38
CA THR A 413 17.10 -16.00 42.32
C THR A 413 17.11 -14.63 41.64
N GLN A 414 16.18 -13.73 41.97
CA GLN A 414 16.29 -12.72 43.02
C GLN A 414 17.50 -11.77 42.92
N GLN A 415 17.25 -10.54 42.45
CA GLN A 415 17.53 -9.26 43.13
C GLN A 415 16.65 -8.21 42.41
N GLN A 416 15.77 -7.48 43.11
CA GLN A 416 16.02 -6.27 43.91
C GLN A 416 16.57 -5.08 43.09
N SER A 417 16.11 -3.82 43.22
CA SER A 417 14.79 -3.23 43.50
C SER A 417 14.96 -1.73 43.78
N SER A 418 14.30 -0.84 43.03
CA SER A 418 14.00 0.53 43.52
C SER A 418 12.93 1.20 42.66
N SER A 419 11.77 1.48 43.28
CA SER A 419 10.76 2.39 42.75
C SER A 419 10.97 3.79 43.33
N ILE A 420 10.80 4.82 42.51
CA ILE A 420 10.55 6.20 42.94
C ILE A 420 9.34 6.70 42.15
N SER A 421 8.49 7.52 42.77
CA SER A 421 7.21 7.97 42.20
C SER A 421 6.78 9.31 42.81
N PHE A 422 5.84 9.97 42.13
CA PHE A 422 5.11 11.20 42.53
C PHE A 422 5.90 12.53 42.52
N PRO A 423 5.21 13.69 42.48
CA PRO A 423 3.76 13.91 42.28
C PRO A 423 3.38 14.87 41.13
N GLY A 424 2.26 14.56 40.47
CA GLY A 424 1.07 15.41 40.30
C GLY A 424 1.17 16.87 39.80
N SER A 425 0.36 17.17 38.79
CA SER A 425 -0.33 18.46 38.66
C SER A 425 -1.68 18.26 37.98
N ASN A 426 -2.76 18.69 38.63
CA ASN A 426 -4.11 18.62 38.09
C ASN A 426 -4.41 19.85 37.21
N SER A 427 -5.07 19.64 36.09
CA SER A 427 -6.06 20.61 35.59
C SER A 427 -7.22 19.86 34.94
N ALA A 428 -8.45 20.29 35.25
CA ALA A 428 -9.66 19.73 34.69
C ALA A 428 -10.41 20.82 33.92
N PHE A 429 -10.87 20.48 32.72
CA PHE A 429 -11.76 21.30 31.89
C PHE A 429 -12.68 20.31 31.15
N ILE A 430 -13.78 19.89 31.76
CA ILE A 430 -15.07 20.59 31.74
C ILE A 430 -15.55 20.80 30.29
N GLN A 431 -16.44 19.91 29.86
CA GLN A 431 -17.29 20.12 28.68
C GLN A 431 -18.41 21.11 29.03
N PRO A 432 -18.74 22.09 28.17
CA PRO A 432 -20.05 22.72 28.16
C PRO A 432 -21.09 21.79 27.50
N ALA A 433 -22.35 21.85 27.94
CA ALA A 433 -23.43 21.01 27.45
C ALA A 433 -24.13 21.57 26.20
N SER A 434 -24.85 20.69 25.49
CA SER A 434 -25.69 21.05 24.34
C SER A 434 -26.93 21.87 24.75
N PRO A 435 -27.31 22.93 24.01
CA PRO A 435 -28.69 23.39 23.92
C PRO A 435 -29.48 22.44 22.98
N MET A 436 -30.52 21.77 23.46
CA MET A 436 -31.93 22.22 23.50
C MET A 436 -32.66 22.11 22.16
N ASP A 437 -33.67 21.23 22.12
CA ASP A 437 -34.72 21.23 21.11
C ASP A 437 -35.50 22.55 21.09
N THR A 438 -35.91 23.00 19.91
CA THR A 438 -36.95 24.04 19.74
C THR A 438 -37.99 23.62 18.71
N SER A 439 -38.75 22.58 19.04
CA SER A 439 -39.95 22.15 18.31
C SER A 439 -41.18 22.95 18.76
N VAL A 440 -41.34 24.16 18.22
CA VAL A 440 -42.55 25.00 18.43
C VAL A 440 -43.07 25.52 17.09
N CYS A 441 -44.38 25.39 16.86
CA CYS A 441 -45.04 25.71 15.60
C CYS A 441 -45.32 27.22 15.44
N LYS A 442 -45.18 27.72 14.21
CA LYS A 442 -45.96 28.77 13.49
C LYS A 442 -45.18 29.26 12.27
N ASP A 443 -45.79 29.65 11.16
CA ASP A 443 -47.23 29.65 10.78
C ASP A 443 -47.45 28.71 9.56
#